data_AF-A0A1D2A9U6-F1
#
_entry.id   AF-A0A1D2A9U6-F1
#
_cell.length_a   1.000
_cell.length_b   1.000
_cell.length_c   1.000
_cell.angle_alpha   90.00
_cell.angle_beta   90.00
_cell.angle_gamma   90.00
#
_symmetry.space_group_name_H-M   'P 1'
#
loop_
_entity.id
_entity.type
_entity.pdbx_description
1 polymer ?
#
loop_
_entity_poly.entity_id
_entity_poly.type
_entity_poly.pdbx_seq_one_letter_code
_entity_poly.pdbx_strand_id
1 'polypeptide(L)'
;RPDSIIVRRDGPVSCTKPVMQASQVPDAPLPLQQGEEVALQGGASSSDSVVIHPFLHSPLPMLPEPLDFGIELDAFIVPSRKKAGRRGLRLLTQARQDLGAELASSAALGSSMRVDVVQARYLGLLLALIGQQDAEKGGGLDPGSPFRSAARYVWRGGPRPHWASSDAILEVVAALMARSTALMRAAAAACVDAASGVRTPAAMQAYKYLLAAAGQLETAKDRLLPHLPPEDPSVAAEAAAVSALSQHCLAEAQYLTTLRAIAKGTSPTLIASLAAEAASLYAASSEALAQAGAVAPKLGRYAEYRAGTLRALSLTFMALVQWRSPGGPGGARATAAEALRVWAAAKAAATAYDAAEPRTLNLDHRRSDEVVQGILEDTARRVSKNGVDGSPGTPSAAPAMPGGQRLVAAAPYSLPPPDVTFASDVAGWTAGSAGVGAKQDGIAASTAPAGTSTCRAGAPAAQPPPPLIDTSPRPDASPSCGRWLLFCIAAPLFALVSLVGMLVWLLLLPFKLLCLPCGCAAQLAASVVEGLVKLPLRGMLWASGKPYASGQGPKGAVVYGR
;
A
#
# COMPACT_ATOMS: atom_id res chain seq x y z
N ARG A 1 -29.31 43.41 -49.98
CA ARG A 1 -30.43 43.98 -50.77
C ARG A 1 -31.09 42.84 -51.53
N PRO A 2 -32.41 42.91 -51.77
CA PRO A 2 -33.35 41.84 -51.46
C PRO A 2 -33.69 40.91 -52.64
N ASP A 3 -34.62 39.99 -52.37
CA ASP A 3 -35.59 39.33 -53.29
C ASP A 3 -35.37 37.86 -53.73
N SER A 4 -36.03 36.98 -52.95
CA SER A 4 -37.05 35.98 -53.33
C SER A 4 -36.83 34.88 -54.40
N ILE A 5 -36.94 33.63 -53.89
CA ILE A 5 -37.78 32.48 -54.33
C ILE A 5 -37.23 31.39 -55.30
N ILE A 6 -36.84 30.27 -54.67
CA ILE A 6 -37.10 28.80 -54.88
C ILE A 6 -36.87 28.13 -56.26
N VAL A 7 -35.92 27.16 -56.32
CA VAL A 7 -36.05 25.77 -56.85
C VAL A 7 -34.90 24.83 -56.33
N ARG A 8 -35.31 23.65 -55.79
CA ARG A 8 -34.68 22.27 -55.63
C ARG A 8 -33.48 21.92 -54.71
N ARG A 9 -33.84 21.12 -53.69
CA ARG A 9 -33.41 19.76 -53.21
C ARG A 9 -31.95 19.37 -52.85
N ASP A 10 -31.86 18.95 -51.58
CA ASP A 10 -31.12 17.82 -50.95
C ASP A 10 -29.66 17.96 -50.45
N GLY A 11 -29.53 18.20 -49.13
CA GLY A 11 -28.75 17.39 -48.16
C GLY A 11 -27.24 17.67 -47.95
N PRO A 12 -26.70 17.69 -46.70
CA PRO A 12 -25.70 18.70 -46.31
C PRO A 12 -24.33 18.18 -45.82
N VAL A 13 -23.23 18.83 -46.20
CA VAL A 13 -21.91 18.77 -45.53
C VAL A 13 -21.06 20.05 -45.76
N SER A 14 -20.75 20.76 -44.66
CA SER A 14 -19.45 21.33 -44.19
C SER A 14 -18.63 22.44 -44.88
N CYS A 15 -18.12 23.35 -44.00
CA CYS A 15 -16.82 24.10 -43.99
C CYS A 15 -16.55 25.18 -45.06
N THR A 16 -15.90 26.34 -44.83
CA THR A 16 -14.96 26.82 -43.80
C THR A 16 -14.59 28.32 -43.99
N LYS A 17 -13.98 28.93 -42.95
CA LYS A 17 -12.88 29.96 -42.94
C LYS A 17 -13.21 31.47 -43.15
N PRO A 18 -12.28 32.41 -42.83
CA PRO A 18 -11.24 32.50 -41.76
C PRO A 18 -11.08 33.92 -41.13
N VAL A 19 -10.11 34.12 -40.19
CA VAL A 19 -8.96 35.09 -40.23
C VAL A 19 -8.36 35.34 -38.82
N MET A 20 -7.03 35.59 -38.80
CA MET A 20 -6.00 35.53 -37.75
C MET A 20 -5.97 36.63 -36.65
N GLN A 21 -5.25 36.29 -35.56
CA GLN A 21 -4.92 37.06 -34.34
C GLN A 21 -3.56 37.79 -34.39
N ALA A 22 -3.42 38.85 -33.58
CA ALA A 22 -2.19 39.17 -32.83
C ALA A 22 -2.43 40.06 -31.58
N SER A 23 -1.85 39.61 -30.45
CA SER A 23 -1.28 40.34 -29.28
C SER A 23 -2.14 41.22 -28.34
N GLN A 24 -2.25 40.82 -27.06
CA GLN A 24 -1.87 41.55 -25.82
C GLN A 24 -2.48 40.89 -24.55
N VAL A 25 -1.72 40.88 -23.45
CA VAL A 25 -2.07 40.46 -22.06
C VAL A 25 -2.22 41.76 -21.24
N PRO A 26 -3.21 41.96 -20.31
CA PRO A 26 -3.11 41.47 -18.91
C PRO A 26 -4.41 41.18 -18.11
N ASP A 27 -4.23 40.38 -17.06
CA ASP A 27 -4.85 40.33 -15.71
C ASP A 27 -6.37 40.39 -15.42
N ALA A 28 -6.72 39.51 -14.46
CA ALA A 28 -7.87 39.47 -13.53
C ALA A 28 -9.23 38.89 -14.01
N PRO A 29 -9.75 37.82 -13.35
CA PRO A 29 -11.16 37.42 -13.48
C PRO A 29 -12.02 38.05 -12.36
N LEU A 30 -13.02 38.83 -12.78
CA LEU A 30 -14.18 39.26 -11.99
C LEU A 30 -15.28 38.16 -12.02
N PRO A 31 -16.28 38.21 -11.11
CA PRO A 31 -16.79 37.05 -10.40
C PRO A 31 -17.96 36.34 -11.11
N LEU A 32 -18.07 35.03 -10.88
CA LEU A 32 -19.23 34.23 -11.27
C LEU A 32 -20.42 34.57 -10.37
N GLN A 33 -21.52 34.91 -11.04
CA GLN A 33 -22.81 35.27 -10.48
C GLN A 33 -23.43 34.16 -9.63
N GLN A 34 -23.98 34.55 -8.49
CA GLN A 34 -24.84 33.75 -7.63
C GLN A 34 -26.17 33.47 -8.35
N GLY A 35 -26.54 32.18 -8.44
CA GLY A 35 -27.84 31.71 -8.91
C GLY A 35 -28.43 30.74 -7.88
N GLU A 36 -29.43 31.23 -7.15
CA GLU A 36 -30.46 30.56 -6.34
C GLU A 36 -30.10 29.28 -5.57
N GLU A 37 -29.75 29.49 -4.31
CA GLU A 37 -29.64 28.50 -3.25
C GLU A 37 -31.04 28.16 -2.71
N VAL A 38 -31.66 27.09 -3.22
CA VAL A 38 -32.88 26.54 -2.62
C VAL A 38 -32.48 25.77 -1.35
N ALA A 39 -32.85 26.35 -0.22
CA ALA A 39 -32.56 25.91 1.13
C ALA A 39 -32.87 24.41 1.37
N LEU A 40 -31.82 23.66 1.72
CA LEU A 40 -31.85 22.34 2.32
C LEU A 40 -32.35 22.45 3.77
N GLN A 41 -33.66 22.58 3.98
CA GLN A 41 -34.26 22.40 5.31
C GLN A 41 -35.40 21.40 5.27
N GLY A 42 -35.06 20.17 5.66
CA GLY A 42 -35.97 19.07 5.93
C GLY A 42 -35.37 18.15 6.98
N GLY A 43 -35.44 18.56 8.25
CA GLY A 43 -35.43 17.70 9.43
C GLY A 43 -34.26 16.74 9.64
N ALA A 44 -33.11 17.26 10.10
CA ALA A 44 -32.21 16.52 10.99
C ALA A 44 -31.45 17.54 11.86
N SER A 45 -31.89 17.72 13.11
CA SER A 45 -31.11 18.41 14.13
C SER A 45 -30.00 17.48 14.62
N SER A 46 -28.78 17.66 14.10
CA SER A 46 -27.49 17.41 14.77
C SER A 46 -26.40 17.45 13.71
N SER A 47 -25.42 18.33 13.90
CA SER A 47 -24.22 18.52 13.08
C SER A 47 -23.20 17.37 13.23
N ASP A 48 -23.63 16.12 13.13
CA ASP A 48 -22.71 14.97 13.11
C ASP A 48 -22.46 14.55 11.66
N SER A 49 -21.49 15.20 11.02
CA SER A 49 -20.91 14.70 9.78
C SER A 49 -20.43 13.26 9.98
N VAL A 50 -20.92 12.31 9.17
CA VAL A 50 -20.51 10.90 9.26
C VAL A 50 -19.01 10.78 9.00
N VAL A 51 -18.28 10.21 9.96
CA VAL A 51 -16.83 9.99 9.84
C VAL A 51 -16.54 8.49 9.82
N ILE A 52 -16.04 8.01 8.68
CA ILE A 52 -15.48 6.67 8.56
C ILE A 52 -13.98 6.77 8.86
N HIS A 53 -13.49 5.93 9.77
CA HIS A 53 -12.07 5.87 10.10
C HIS A 53 -11.28 5.18 8.98
N PRO A 54 -10.18 5.78 8.50
CA PRO A 54 -9.35 5.11 7.50
C PRO A 54 -8.67 3.88 8.12
N PHE A 55 -8.68 2.77 7.38
CA PHE A 55 -7.90 1.57 7.69
C PHE A 55 -7.19 1.14 6.41
N LEU A 56 -5.88 1.36 6.36
CA LEU A 56 -5.04 1.04 5.21
C LEU A 56 -4.24 -0.23 5.51
N HIS A 57 -4.00 -1.06 4.50
CA HIS A 57 -3.18 -2.25 4.70
C HIS A 57 -1.71 -1.87 4.91
N SER A 58 -1.07 -2.50 5.90
CA SER A 58 0.37 -2.35 6.16
C SER A 58 1.10 -3.58 5.61
N PRO A 59 1.75 -3.50 4.43
CA PRO A 59 2.43 -4.64 3.84
C PRO A 59 3.66 -5.04 4.66
N LEU A 60 4.12 -6.28 4.50
CA LEU A 60 5.41 -6.72 5.04
C LEU A 60 6.54 -5.86 4.45
N PRO A 61 7.55 -5.48 5.25
CA PRO A 61 8.69 -4.76 4.72
C PRO A 61 9.44 -5.63 3.69
N MET A 62 9.91 -4.99 2.62
CA MET A 62 10.80 -5.63 1.65
C MET A 62 12.23 -5.17 1.92
N LEU A 63 13.13 -6.10 2.21
CA LEU A 63 14.50 -5.83 2.66
C LEU A 63 15.52 -6.56 1.78
N PRO A 64 16.64 -5.90 1.43
CA PRO A 64 17.70 -6.54 0.68
C PRO A 64 18.47 -7.52 1.57
N GLU A 65 18.78 -8.71 1.07
CA GLU A 65 19.74 -9.60 1.74
C GLU A 65 21.18 -9.08 1.62
N PRO A 66 22.10 -9.39 2.54
CA PRO A 66 23.50 -8.98 2.40
C PRO A 66 24.10 -9.40 1.05
N LEU A 67 24.72 -8.46 0.36
CA LEU A 67 25.43 -8.65 -0.90
C LEU A 67 26.73 -7.87 -0.83
N ASP A 68 27.87 -8.51 -1.11
CA ASP A 68 29.15 -7.84 -1.25
C ASP A 68 29.57 -7.83 -2.72
N PHE A 69 29.39 -6.69 -3.37
CA PHE A 69 29.81 -6.49 -4.76
C PHE A 69 31.31 -6.67 -4.94
N GLY A 70 32.12 -6.46 -3.90
CA GLY A 70 33.55 -6.71 -3.93
C GLY A 70 33.92 -8.18 -4.12
N ILE A 71 33.04 -9.11 -3.75
CA ILE A 71 33.24 -10.54 -3.97
C ILE A 71 32.74 -10.93 -5.37
N GLU A 72 31.53 -10.50 -5.72
CA GLU A 72 30.89 -10.87 -7.00
C GLU A 72 31.58 -10.25 -8.21
N LEU A 73 32.09 -9.02 -8.09
CA LEU A 73 32.53 -8.22 -9.24
C LEU A 73 34.05 -7.97 -9.33
N ASP A 74 34.89 -8.44 -8.39
CA ASP A 74 36.36 -8.19 -8.45
C ASP A 74 37.00 -8.77 -9.71
N ALA A 75 36.45 -9.89 -10.22
CA ALA A 75 36.93 -10.56 -11.41
C ALA A 75 36.81 -9.69 -12.68
N PHE A 76 35.89 -8.73 -12.69
CA PHE A 76 35.64 -7.84 -13.82
C PHE A 76 36.56 -6.61 -13.83
N ILE A 77 37.35 -6.40 -12.76
CA ILE A 77 38.24 -5.24 -12.64
C ILE A 77 39.65 -5.60 -13.14
N VAL A 78 40.12 -4.89 -14.17
CA VAL A 78 41.50 -5.03 -14.66
C VAL A 78 42.55 -4.81 -13.56
N PRO A 79 43.68 -5.56 -13.58
CA PRO A 79 44.72 -5.48 -12.54
C PRO A 79 45.19 -4.06 -12.21
N SER A 80 45.35 -3.22 -13.25
CA SER A 80 45.80 -1.82 -13.13
C SER A 80 44.82 -0.92 -12.35
N ARG A 81 43.55 -1.32 -12.25
CA ARG A 81 42.49 -0.55 -11.56
C ARG A 81 41.98 -1.22 -10.29
N LYS A 82 42.50 -2.39 -9.88
CA LYS A 82 41.97 -3.16 -8.73
C LYS A 82 41.77 -2.35 -7.45
N LYS A 83 42.72 -1.48 -7.07
CA LYS A 83 42.60 -0.67 -5.85
C LYS A 83 41.42 0.32 -5.94
N ALA A 84 41.28 1.01 -7.07
CA ALA A 84 40.20 1.96 -7.31
C ALA A 84 38.85 1.23 -7.47
N GLY A 85 38.81 0.16 -8.25
CA GLY A 85 37.60 -0.64 -8.46
C GLY A 85 37.07 -1.24 -7.16
N ARG A 86 37.93 -1.86 -6.33
CA ARG A 86 37.52 -2.35 -4.99
C ARG A 86 37.00 -1.24 -4.09
N ARG A 87 37.52 -0.01 -4.20
CA ARG A 87 36.98 1.14 -3.45
C ARG A 87 35.58 1.49 -3.94
N GLY A 88 35.37 1.52 -5.25
CA GLY A 88 34.07 1.72 -5.86
C GLY A 88 33.04 0.66 -5.45
N LEU A 89 33.40 -0.63 -5.56
CA LEU A 89 32.53 -1.74 -5.17
C LEU A 89 32.16 -1.68 -3.68
N ARG A 90 33.11 -1.29 -2.78
CA ARG A 90 32.79 -1.05 -1.36
C ARG A 90 31.79 0.08 -1.17
N LEU A 91 31.85 1.16 -1.95
CA LEU A 91 30.87 2.24 -1.87
C LEU A 91 29.47 1.77 -2.31
N LEU A 92 29.39 0.95 -3.35
CA LEU A 92 28.14 0.35 -3.81
C LEU A 92 27.56 -0.64 -2.76
N THR A 93 28.41 -1.52 -2.22
CA THR A 93 28.04 -2.41 -1.10
C THR A 93 27.50 -1.63 0.09
N GLN A 94 28.21 -0.57 0.51
CA GLN A 94 27.78 0.26 1.63
C GLN A 94 26.45 0.98 1.33
N ALA A 95 26.28 1.55 0.13
CA ALA A 95 25.04 2.22 -0.24
C ALA A 95 23.83 1.27 -0.21
N ARG A 96 24.00 0.01 -0.64
CA ARG A 96 22.95 -1.02 -0.57
C ARG A 96 22.63 -1.41 0.87
N GLN A 97 23.64 -1.54 1.73
CA GLN A 97 23.47 -1.81 3.16
C GLN A 97 22.77 -0.66 3.89
N ASP A 98 23.16 0.59 3.60
CA ASP A 98 22.54 1.79 4.13
C ASP A 98 21.05 1.85 3.74
N LEU A 99 20.72 1.54 2.48
CA LEU A 99 19.32 1.44 2.04
C LEU A 99 18.56 0.37 2.82
N GLY A 100 19.13 -0.83 2.98
CA GLY A 100 18.50 -1.90 3.76
C GLY A 100 18.26 -1.52 5.23
N ALA A 101 19.22 -0.85 5.87
CA ALA A 101 19.12 -0.37 7.25
C ALA A 101 18.05 0.72 7.40
N GLU A 102 17.97 1.65 6.45
CA GLU A 102 16.95 2.70 6.45
C GLU A 102 15.55 2.12 6.16
N LEU A 103 15.41 1.13 5.27
CA LEU A 103 14.12 0.45 5.04
C LEU A 103 13.66 -0.34 6.28
N ALA A 104 14.59 -0.99 6.98
CA ALA A 104 14.29 -1.73 8.21
C ALA A 104 13.90 -0.79 9.38
N SER A 105 14.56 0.37 9.49
CA SER A 105 14.29 1.35 10.56
C SER A 105 13.10 2.27 10.25
N SER A 106 12.86 2.62 8.98
CA SER A 106 11.70 3.40 8.52
C SER A 106 10.39 2.64 8.70
N ALA A 107 10.43 1.33 8.96
CA ALA A 107 9.28 0.59 9.45
C ALA A 107 8.74 1.13 10.79
N ALA A 108 9.50 1.98 11.50
CA ALA A 108 9.14 2.57 12.78
C ALA A 108 8.67 4.03 12.73
N LEU A 109 9.23 4.92 11.89
CA LEU A 109 8.97 6.37 11.99
C LEU A 109 9.14 7.08 10.63
N GLY A 110 8.12 7.84 10.21
CA GLY A 110 7.95 8.46 8.89
C GLY A 110 8.96 9.55 8.47
N SER A 111 10.26 9.30 8.57
CA SER A 111 11.31 10.15 8.00
C SER A 111 11.59 9.74 6.54
N SER A 112 10.74 10.21 5.62
CA SER A 112 10.87 9.98 4.17
C SER A 112 12.25 10.40 3.63
N MET A 113 12.74 11.57 4.06
CA MET A 113 13.88 12.25 3.44
C MET A 113 15.19 11.45 3.49
N ARG A 114 15.46 10.76 4.61
CA ARG A 114 16.70 9.98 4.75
C ARG A 114 16.70 8.76 3.83
N VAL A 115 15.56 8.06 3.74
CA VAL A 115 15.37 6.93 2.82
C VAL A 115 15.54 7.38 1.37
N ASP A 116 14.98 8.55 1.02
CA ASP A 116 15.08 9.11 -0.33
C ASP A 116 16.55 9.40 -0.71
N VAL A 117 17.34 9.95 0.21
CA VAL A 117 18.78 10.22 -0.01
C VAL A 117 19.59 8.93 -0.19
N VAL A 118 19.40 7.93 0.68
CA VAL A 118 20.17 6.68 0.57
C VAL A 118 19.74 5.85 -0.65
N GLN A 119 18.45 5.87 -0.99
CA GLN A 119 17.93 5.24 -2.20
C GLN A 119 18.54 5.91 -3.45
N ALA A 120 18.51 7.25 -3.51
CA ALA A 120 19.07 7.98 -4.64
C ALA A 120 20.56 7.69 -4.83
N ARG A 121 21.33 7.64 -3.74
CA ARG A 121 22.75 7.27 -3.77
C ARG A 121 22.97 5.84 -4.28
N TYR A 122 22.22 4.87 -3.77
CA TYR A 122 22.34 3.48 -4.20
C TYR A 122 21.99 3.32 -5.69
N LEU A 123 20.84 3.84 -6.10
CA LEU A 123 20.38 3.77 -7.48
C LEU A 123 21.31 4.51 -8.44
N GLY A 124 21.83 5.69 -8.07
CA GLY A 124 22.79 6.42 -8.89
C GLY A 124 24.08 5.63 -9.14
N LEU A 125 24.61 4.93 -8.14
CA LEU A 125 25.77 4.05 -8.28
C LEU A 125 25.45 2.80 -9.14
N LEU A 126 24.29 2.17 -8.92
CA LEU A 126 23.87 0.98 -9.66
C LEU A 126 23.59 1.29 -11.14
N LEU A 127 22.92 2.41 -11.44
CA LEU A 127 22.66 2.86 -12.80
C LEU A 127 23.97 3.21 -13.55
N ALA A 128 24.93 3.81 -12.85
CA ALA A 128 26.27 4.03 -13.38
C ALA A 128 27.03 2.72 -13.66
N LEU A 129 26.87 1.68 -12.83
CA LEU A 129 27.48 0.36 -13.04
C LEU A 129 26.98 -0.31 -14.33
N ILE A 130 25.68 -0.20 -14.62
CA ILE A 130 25.05 -0.88 -15.77
C ILE A 130 25.03 -0.04 -17.04
N GLY A 131 25.73 1.10 -17.06
CA GLY A 131 25.97 1.88 -18.27
C GLY A 131 24.78 2.72 -18.74
N GLN A 132 23.91 3.18 -17.83
CA GLN A 132 22.88 4.15 -18.22
C GLN A 132 23.56 5.49 -18.59
N GLN A 133 23.39 5.93 -19.84
CA GLN A 133 23.88 7.23 -20.31
C GLN A 133 22.74 8.25 -20.25
N ASP A 134 22.95 9.41 -19.63
CA ASP A 134 22.02 10.56 -19.54
C ASP A 134 20.55 10.23 -19.19
N ALA A 135 20.25 10.06 -17.90
CA ALA A 135 18.88 9.90 -17.38
C ALA A 135 17.93 11.06 -17.78
N GLU A 136 18.44 12.29 -17.92
CA GLU A 136 17.64 13.48 -18.27
C GLU A 136 17.18 13.51 -19.73
N LYS A 137 17.88 12.82 -20.65
CA LYS A 137 17.54 12.78 -22.08
C LYS A 137 16.82 11.49 -22.50
N GLY A 138 16.42 10.67 -21.53
CA GLY A 138 15.82 9.36 -21.81
C GLY A 138 16.80 8.38 -22.44
N GLY A 139 18.10 8.51 -22.17
CA GLY A 139 19.08 7.55 -22.67
C GLY A 139 18.77 6.13 -22.19
N GLY A 140 18.92 5.17 -23.09
CA GLY A 140 18.61 3.77 -22.81
C GLY A 140 19.56 3.16 -21.79
N LEU A 141 19.07 2.20 -21.02
CA LEU A 141 19.92 1.24 -20.30
C LEU A 141 20.74 0.48 -21.34
N ASP A 142 22.07 0.47 -21.23
CA ASP A 142 22.92 -0.31 -22.13
C ASP A 142 22.65 -1.81 -21.89
N PRO A 143 22.01 -2.52 -22.84
CA PRO A 143 21.71 -3.93 -22.65
C PRO A 143 22.97 -4.81 -22.65
N GLY A 144 24.12 -4.28 -23.09
CA GLY A 144 25.39 -4.99 -23.23
C GLY A 144 26.38 -4.83 -22.08
N SER A 145 26.05 -4.09 -21.01
CA SER A 145 26.98 -3.95 -19.88
C SER A 145 27.33 -5.32 -19.26
N PRO A 146 28.62 -5.67 -19.12
CA PRO A 146 29.02 -6.95 -18.54
C PRO A 146 28.61 -7.08 -17.07
N PHE A 147 28.28 -5.96 -16.41
CA PHE A 147 27.85 -5.94 -15.02
C PHE A 147 26.36 -6.19 -14.83
N ARG A 148 25.54 -6.15 -15.90
CA ARG A 148 24.08 -6.29 -15.80
C ARG A 148 23.67 -7.62 -15.18
N SER A 149 24.34 -8.71 -15.55
CA SER A 149 24.05 -10.07 -15.08
C SER A 149 25.09 -10.65 -14.12
N ALA A 150 26.04 -9.82 -13.66
CA ALA A 150 27.25 -10.28 -12.97
C ALA A 150 27.09 -10.53 -11.47
N ALA A 151 25.99 -10.08 -10.85
CA ALA A 151 25.73 -10.28 -9.42
C ALA A 151 24.36 -10.91 -9.22
N ARG A 152 24.23 -11.72 -8.17
CA ARG A 152 22.95 -12.26 -7.73
C ARG A 152 22.33 -11.38 -6.66
N TYR A 153 21.17 -10.82 -6.96
CA TYR A 153 20.39 -9.99 -6.07
C TYR A 153 19.33 -10.82 -5.36
N VAL A 154 19.18 -10.61 -4.05
CA VAL A 154 18.17 -11.29 -3.24
C VAL A 154 17.50 -10.28 -2.32
N TRP A 155 16.16 -10.37 -2.25
CA TRP A 155 15.29 -9.58 -1.39
C TRP A 155 14.33 -10.50 -0.64
N ARG A 156 13.96 -10.11 0.58
CA ARG A 156 12.96 -10.79 1.41
C ARG A 156 11.78 -9.88 1.69
N GLY A 157 10.60 -10.48 1.81
CA GLY A 157 9.37 -9.78 2.18
C GLY A 157 8.77 -8.93 1.05
N GLY A 158 7.86 -8.02 1.40
CA GLY A 158 7.01 -7.35 0.41
C GLY A 158 6.00 -8.30 -0.25
N PRO A 159 5.67 -8.12 -1.54
CA PRO A 159 4.70 -8.95 -2.23
C PRO A 159 5.17 -10.42 -2.34
N ARG A 160 6.47 -10.68 -2.49
CA ARG A 160 7.04 -12.05 -2.54
C ARG A 160 7.88 -12.35 -1.32
N PRO A 161 7.61 -13.43 -0.55
CA PRO A 161 8.38 -13.74 0.65
C PRO A 161 9.90 -13.83 0.40
N HIS A 162 10.29 -14.35 -0.77
CA HIS A 162 11.67 -14.40 -1.23
C HIS A 162 11.70 -14.11 -2.73
N TRP A 163 12.59 -13.20 -3.13
CA TRP A 163 12.78 -12.78 -4.50
C TRP A 163 14.27 -12.78 -4.84
N ALA A 164 14.63 -13.33 -5.99
CA ALA A 164 16.02 -13.34 -6.45
C ALA A 164 16.09 -13.17 -7.96
N SER A 165 17.08 -12.40 -8.41
CA SER A 165 17.38 -12.19 -9.83
C SER A 165 18.88 -11.95 -10.01
N SER A 166 19.41 -12.24 -11.20
CA SER A 166 20.75 -11.80 -11.57
C SER A 166 20.74 -10.54 -12.43
N ASP A 167 19.58 -10.03 -12.86
CA ASP A 167 19.50 -8.82 -13.68
C ASP A 167 19.47 -7.57 -12.78
N ALA A 168 20.44 -6.68 -12.98
CA ALA A 168 20.55 -5.43 -12.25
C ALA A 168 19.39 -4.44 -12.52
N ILE A 169 18.69 -4.53 -13.66
CA ILE A 169 17.46 -3.75 -13.89
C ILE A 169 16.38 -4.22 -12.91
N LEU A 170 16.28 -5.53 -12.70
CA LEU A 170 15.36 -6.09 -11.72
C LEU A 170 15.74 -5.70 -10.29
N GLU A 171 17.03 -5.52 -9.97
CA GLU A 171 17.47 -4.93 -8.69
C GLU A 171 16.97 -3.48 -8.51
N VAL A 172 17.03 -2.66 -9.57
CA VAL A 172 16.46 -1.29 -9.54
C VAL A 172 14.95 -1.35 -9.28
N VAL A 173 14.23 -2.22 -9.98
CA VAL A 173 12.78 -2.44 -9.78
C VAL A 173 12.49 -2.86 -8.33
N ALA A 174 13.25 -3.81 -7.80
CA ALA A 174 13.10 -4.29 -6.42
C ALA A 174 13.36 -3.18 -5.39
N ALA A 175 14.36 -2.32 -5.61
CA ALA A 175 14.62 -1.17 -4.74
C ALA A 175 13.49 -0.12 -4.75
N LEU A 176 12.85 0.11 -5.91
CA LEU A 176 11.67 0.98 -6.04
C LEU A 176 10.44 0.37 -5.36
N MET A 177 10.23 -0.94 -5.53
CA MET A 177 9.16 -1.67 -4.82
C MET A 177 9.36 -1.64 -3.32
N ALA A 178 10.60 -1.83 -2.85
CA ALA A 178 10.90 -1.80 -1.42
C ALA A 178 10.61 -0.43 -0.81
N ARG A 179 11.01 0.66 -1.49
CA ARG A 179 10.64 2.01 -1.06
C ARG A 179 9.14 2.24 -1.06
N SER A 180 8.45 1.75 -2.09
CA SER A 180 6.99 1.87 -2.22
C SER A 180 6.27 1.15 -1.07
N THR A 181 6.69 -0.06 -0.71
CA THR A 181 6.14 -0.76 0.47
C THR A 181 6.41 -0.01 1.77
N ALA A 182 7.57 0.64 1.93
CA ALA A 182 7.87 1.49 3.08
C ALA A 182 6.94 2.72 3.15
N LEU A 183 6.65 3.35 2.01
CA LEU A 183 5.69 4.46 1.91
C LEU A 183 4.27 4.02 2.25
N MET A 184 3.83 2.84 1.78
CA MET A 184 2.53 2.26 2.14
C MET A 184 2.41 2.02 3.65
N ARG A 185 3.46 1.46 4.27
CA ARG A 185 3.52 1.26 5.72
C ARG A 185 3.45 2.59 6.48
N ALA A 186 4.17 3.61 6.01
CA ALA A 186 4.13 4.95 6.60
C ALA A 186 2.73 5.59 6.45
N ALA A 187 2.05 5.37 5.33
CA ALA A 187 0.67 5.81 5.12
C ALA A 187 -0.29 5.11 6.09
N ALA A 188 -0.18 3.79 6.25
CA ALA A 188 -0.97 3.02 7.21
C ALA A 188 -0.74 3.51 8.64
N ALA A 189 0.52 3.69 9.05
CA ALA A 189 0.88 4.21 10.37
C ALA A 189 0.31 5.62 10.63
N ALA A 190 0.35 6.51 9.63
CA ALA A 190 -0.24 7.84 9.74
C ALA A 190 -1.77 7.82 9.93
N CYS A 191 -2.44 6.73 9.55
CA CYS A 191 -3.89 6.56 9.70
C CYS A 191 -4.31 5.85 10.99
N VAL A 192 -3.39 5.19 11.73
CA VAL A 192 -3.71 4.42 12.96
C VAL A 192 -4.35 5.29 14.05
N ASP A 193 -3.84 6.51 14.25
CA ASP A 193 -4.30 7.43 15.31
C ASP A 193 -5.33 8.46 14.81
N ALA A 194 -5.91 8.26 13.61
CA ALA A 194 -6.89 9.18 13.03
C ALA A 194 -8.28 9.01 13.67
N ALA A 195 -8.40 9.23 14.98
CA ALA A 195 -9.67 9.25 15.71
C ALA A 195 -10.65 10.32 15.16
N SER A 196 -10.16 11.36 14.49
CA SER A 196 -10.97 12.36 13.78
C SER A 196 -11.21 12.03 12.29
N GLY A 197 -10.88 10.80 11.87
CA GLY A 197 -11.02 10.32 10.49
C GLY A 197 -10.10 11.02 9.49
N VAL A 198 -10.56 11.16 8.26
CA VAL A 198 -9.74 11.61 7.11
C VAL A 198 -9.51 13.12 6.99
N ARG A 199 -9.98 13.94 7.95
CA ARG A 199 -9.77 15.40 7.96
C ARG A 199 -8.48 15.82 8.68
N THR A 200 -7.52 14.92 8.83
CA THR A 200 -6.27 15.17 9.55
C THR A 200 -5.12 15.50 8.61
N PRO A 201 -4.13 16.29 9.06
CA PRO A 201 -2.85 16.42 8.38
C PRO A 201 -2.18 15.05 8.12
N ALA A 202 -2.36 14.10 9.04
CA ALA A 202 -1.83 12.74 8.92
C ALA A 202 -2.46 11.97 7.73
N ALA A 203 -3.78 12.05 7.53
CA ALA A 203 -4.44 11.44 6.38
C ALA A 203 -4.02 12.10 5.05
N MET A 204 -3.80 13.42 5.05
CA MET A 204 -3.23 14.12 3.88
C MET A 204 -1.79 13.70 3.60
N GLN A 205 -1.01 13.42 4.63
CA GLN A 205 0.35 12.91 4.48
C GLN A 205 0.35 11.46 3.97
N ALA A 206 -0.55 10.61 4.48
CA ALA A 206 -0.77 9.24 3.97
C ALA A 206 -1.12 9.26 2.48
N TYR A 207 -2.03 10.14 2.07
CA TYR A 207 -2.37 10.35 0.66
C TYR A 207 -1.13 10.67 -0.20
N LYS A 208 -0.27 11.60 0.25
CA LYS A 208 0.98 11.94 -0.47
C LYS A 208 1.94 10.76 -0.57
N TYR A 209 2.11 9.98 0.50
CA TYR A 209 2.95 8.79 0.47
C TYR A 209 2.47 7.75 -0.53
N LEU A 210 1.16 7.54 -0.62
CA LEU A 210 0.55 6.60 -1.58
C LEU A 210 0.76 7.05 -3.02
N LEU A 211 0.59 8.34 -3.33
CA LEU A 211 0.85 8.85 -4.69
C LEU A 211 2.33 8.77 -5.07
N ALA A 212 3.24 9.04 -4.12
CA ALA A 212 4.68 8.89 -4.33
C ALA A 212 5.08 7.43 -4.58
N ALA A 213 4.48 6.48 -3.85
CA ALA A 213 4.68 5.05 -4.07
C ALA A 213 4.19 4.61 -5.46
N ALA A 214 2.99 5.04 -5.85
CA ALA A 214 2.46 4.78 -7.19
C ALA A 214 3.39 5.32 -8.28
N GLY A 215 3.97 6.51 -8.09
CA GLY A 215 4.90 7.13 -9.03
C GLY A 215 6.16 6.31 -9.30
N GLN A 216 6.76 5.76 -8.24
CA GLN A 216 7.93 4.89 -8.37
C GLN A 216 7.59 3.59 -9.12
N LEU A 217 6.43 3.00 -8.82
CA LEU A 217 5.98 1.76 -9.45
C LEU A 217 5.58 1.96 -10.92
N GLU A 218 4.94 3.08 -11.26
CA GLU A 218 4.67 3.44 -12.66
C GLU A 218 5.97 3.69 -13.43
N THR A 219 6.97 4.34 -12.81
CA THR A 219 8.29 4.48 -13.44
C THR A 219 8.96 3.13 -13.70
N ALA A 220 8.88 2.20 -12.75
CA ALA A 220 9.39 0.85 -12.94
C ALA A 220 8.66 0.15 -14.11
N LYS A 221 7.33 0.25 -14.14
CA LYS A 221 6.48 -0.35 -15.18
C LYS A 221 6.77 0.20 -16.57
N ASP A 222 6.85 1.51 -16.70
CA ASP A 222 6.87 2.18 -18.00
C ASP A 222 8.29 2.37 -18.55
N ARG A 223 9.32 2.41 -17.67
CA ARG A 223 10.71 2.70 -18.08
C ARG A 223 11.70 1.58 -17.83
N LEU A 224 11.45 0.63 -16.93
CA LEU A 224 12.43 -0.41 -16.58
C LEU A 224 12.03 -1.77 -17.13
N LEU A 225 10.80 -2.22 -16.83
CA LEU A 225 10.31 -3.53 -17.27
C LEU A 225 10.33 -3.75 -18.79
N PRO A 226 10.12 -2.75 -19.66
CA PRO A 226 10.22 -2.94 -21.12
C PRO A 226 11.61 -3.34 -21.63
N HIS A 227 12.67 -3.20 -20.81
CA HIS A 227 14.03 -3.62 -21.14
C HIS A 227 14.35 -5.06 -20.73
N LEU A 228 13.38 -5.78 -20.19
CA LEU A 228 13.49 -7.18 -19.78
C LEU A 228 12.75 -8.09 -20.78
N PRO A 229 13.20 -9.35 -20.95
CA PRO A 229 12.52 -10.31 -21.83
C PRO A 229 11.11 -10.65 -21.30
N PRO A 230 10.03 -10.26 -21.98
CA PRO A 230 8.66 -10.48 -21.49
C PRO A 230 8.25 -11.96 -21.50
N GLU A 231 8.92 -12.80 -22.30
CA GLU A 231 8.74 -14.24 -22.35
C GLU A 231 9.22 -14.97 -21.08
N ASP A 232 10.04 -14.33 -20.26
CA ASP A 232 10.48 -14.89 -18.98
C ASP A 232 9.33 -14.84 -17.96
N PRO A 233 8.83 -16.00 -17.47
CA PRO A 233 7.74 -16.04 -16.49
C PRO A 233 8.05 -15.26 -15.20
N SER A 234 9.32 -15.17 -14.81
CA SER A 234 9.74 -14.43 -13.62
C SER A 234 9.57 -12.92 -13.79
N VAL A 235 9.88 -12.40 -15.00
CA VAL A 235 9.69 -11.01 -15.41
C VAL A 235 8.21 -10.70 -15.54
N ALA A 236 7.42 -11.58 -16.19
CA ALA A 236 5.98 -11.40 -16.32
C ALA A 236 5.29 -11.32 -14.95
N ALA A 237 5.67 -12.21 -14.03
CA ALA A 237 5.15 -12.17 -12.67
C ALA A 237 5.58 -10.89 -11.94
N GLU A 238 6.79 -10.37 -12.20
CA GLU A 238 7.27 -9.11 -11.61
C GLU A 238 6.46 -7.91 -12.11
N ALA A 239 6.19 -7.88 -13.42
CA ALA A 239 5.34 -6.87 -14.04
C ALA A 239 3.92 -6.87 -13.46
N ALA A 240 3.37 -8.06 -13.22
CA ALA A 240 2.08 -8.21 -12.53
C ALA A 240 2.15 -7.68 -11.09
N ALA A 241 3.20 -8.00 -10.32
CA ALA A 241 3.38 -7.51 -8.94
C ALA A 241 3.53 -5.97 -8.87
N VAL A 242 4.34 -5.37 -9.75
CA VAL A 242 4.51 -3.91 -9.86
C VAL A 242 3.18 -3.24 -10.21
N SER A 243 2.48 -3.76 -11.21
CA SER A 243 1.17 -3.24 -11.63
C SER A 243 0.15 -3.32 -10.51
N ALA A 244 0.13 -4.45 -9.79
CA ALA A 244 -0.82 -4.66 -8.70
C ALA A 244 -0.58 -3.72 -7.52
N LEU A 245 0.69 -3.50 -7.13
CA LEU A 245 1.05 -2.56 -6.08
C LEU A 245 0.75 -1.11 -6.47
N SER A 246 0.98 -0.74 -7.74
CA SER A 246 0.66 0.60 -8.24
C SER A 246 -0.84 0.88 -8.14
N GLN A 247 -1.65 -0.05 -8.66
CA GLN A 247 -3.10 0.01 -8.55
C GLN A 247 -3.56 0.05 -7.09
N HIS A 248 -2.90 -0.70 -6.21
CA HIS A 248 -3.19 -0.71 -4.77
C HIS A 248 -2.99 0.66 -4.13
N CYS A 249 -1.86 1.31 -4.41
CA CYS A 249 -1.53 2.63 -3.88
C CYS A 249 -2.56 3.67 -4.35
N LEU A 250 -2.95 3.63 -5.63
CA LEU A 250 -3.99 4.49 -6.18
C LEU A 250 -5.37 4.18 -5.55
N ALA A 251 -5.69 2.90 -5.32
CA ALA A 251 -6.93 2.50 -4.68
C ALA A 251 -7.06 3.06 -3.26
N GLU A 252 -6.01 2.95 -2.45
CA GLU A 252 -5.95 3.51 -1.09
C GLU A 252 -6.05 5.05 -1.09
N ALA A 253 -5.40 5.72 -2.05
CA ALA A 253 -5.49 7.18 -2.17
C ALA A 253 -6.89 7.64 -2.62
N GLN A 254 -7.51 6.91 -3.54
CA GLN A 254 -8.90 7.15 -3.96
C GLN A 254 -9.87 6.85 -2.82
N TYR A 255 -9.62 5.81 -2.02
CA TYR A 255 -10.38 5.49 -0.81
C TYR A 255 -10.38 6.65 0.20
N LEU A 256 -9.19 7.19 0.54
CA LEU A 256 -9.08 8.38 1.40
C LEU A 256 -9.85 9.58 0.83
N THR A 257 -9.85 9.73 -0.51
CA THR A 257 -10.60 10.78 -1.20
C THR A 257 -12.12 10.58 -1.06
N THR A 258 -12.60 9.35 -1.23
CA THR A 258 -14.02 8.97 -1.04
C THR A 258 -14.47 9.22 0.39
N LEU A 259 -13.69 8.78 1.38
CA LEU A 259 -13.98 9.05 2.79
C LEU A 259 -14.07 10.55 3.08
N ARG A 260 -13.20 11.34 2.46
CA ARG A 260 -13.19 12.80 2.65
C ARG A 260 -14.43 13.44 2.03
N ALA A 261 -14.89 12.94 0.88
CA ALA A 261 -16.14 13.37 0.26
C ALA A 261 -17.36 13.05 1.15
N ILE A 262 -17.39 11.85 1.76
CA ILE A 262 -18.43 11.47 2.73
C ILE A 262 -18.42 12.41 3.94
N ALA A 263 -17.26 12.62 4.54
CA ALA A 263 -17.13 13.49 5.72
C ALA A 263 -17.47 14.96 5.45
N LYS A 264 -17.33 15.42 4.20
CA LYS A 264 -17.73 16.76 3.76
C LYS A 264 -19.20 16.89 3.42
N GLY A 265 -19.95 15.78 3.35
CA GLY A 265 -21.34 15.80 2.90
C GLY A 265 -21.49 16.13 1.40
N THR A 266 -20.51 15.76 0.59
CA THR A 266 -20.55 15.94 -0.88
C THR A 266 -21.77 15.24 -1.50
N SER A 267 -22.20 15.65 -2.70
CA SER A 267 -23.35 15.06 -3.40
C SER A 267 -23.27 13.51 -3.47
N PRO A 268 -24.36 12.77 -3.17
CA PRO A 268 -24.38 11.31 -3.23
C PRO A 268 -23.94 10.72 -4.58
N THR A 269 -24.27 11.37 -5.70
CA THR A 269 -23.85 10.94 -7.04
C THR A 269 -22.33 10.88 -7.18
N LEU A 270 -21.63 11.93 -6.73
CA LEU A 270 -20.18 11.98 -6.75
C LEU A 270 -19.58 10.96 -5.77
N ILE A 271 -20.13 10.82 -4.56
CA ILE A 271 -19.62 9.78 -3.63
C ILE A 271 -19.75 8.39 -4.25
N ALA A 272 -20.86 8.10 -4.93
CA ALA A 272 -21.07 6.84 -5.61
C ALA A 272 -20.03 6.59 -6.72
N SER A 273 -19.76 7.57 -7.59
CA SER A 273 -18.75 7.43 -8.65
C SER A 273 -17.33 7.30 -8.12
N LEU A 274 -16.99 8.01 -7.03
CA LEU A 274 -15.68 7.89 -6.38
C LEU A 274 -15.48 6.52 -5.73
N ALA A 275 -16.52 5.98 -5.09
CA ALA A 275 -16.50 4.66 -4.47
C ALA A 275 -16.45 3.55 -5.53
N ALA A 276 -17.17 3.68 -6.65
CA ALA A 276 -17.11 2.76 -7.76
C ALA A 276 -15.70 2.67 -8.37
N GLU A 277 -15.02 3.81 -8.57
CA GLU A 277 -13.64 3.83 -9.06
C GLU A 277 -12.65 3.23 -8.05
N ALA A 278 -12.80 3.54 -6.76
CA ALA A 278 -11.95 2.92 -5.75
C ALA A 278 -12.12 1.39 -5.74
N ALA A 279 -13.36 0.91 -5.88
CA ALA A 279 -13.66 -0.52 -5.97
C ALA A 279 -13.03 -1.18 -7.21
N SER A 280 -13.07 -0.52 -8.37
CA SER A 280 -12.45 -1.05 -9.61
C SER A 280 -10.93 -1.15 -9.50
N LEU A 281 -10.28 -0.15 -8.88
CA LEU A 281 -8.84 -0.16 -8.63
C LEU A 281 -8.42 -1.30 -7.70
N TYR A 282 -9.14 -1.53 -6.60
CA TYR A 282 -8.87 -2.68 -5.73
C TYR A 282 -9.12 -4.02 -6.42
N ALA A 283 -10.17 -4.14 -7.23
CA ALA A 283 -10.45 -5.36 -7.98
C ALA A 283 -9.32 -5.67 -8.98
N ALA A 284 -8.86 -4.66 -9.73
CA ALA A 284 -7.73 -4.80 -10.65
C ALA A 284 -6.43 -5.19 -9.91
N SER A 285 -6.17 -4.56 -8.76
CA SER A 285 -5.02 -4.90 -7.90
C SER A 285 -5.09 -6.36 -7.42
N SER A 286 -6.27 -6.82 -7.00
CA SER A 286 -6.47 -8.21 -6.57
C SER A 286 -6.25 -9.21 -7.71
N GLU A 287 -6.75 -8.90 -8.91
CA GLU A 287 -6.58 -9.74 -10.09
C GLU A 287 -5.11 -9.81 -10.51
N ALA A 288 -4.41 -8.67 -10.55
CA ALA A 288 -2.99 -8.62 -10.87
C ALA A 288 -2.12 -9.35 -9.82
N LEU A 289 -2.48 -9.31 -8.53
CA LEU A 289 -1.83 -10.13 -7.50
C LEU A 289 -2.03 -11.62 -7.73
N ALA A 290 -3.24 -12.04 -8.13
CA ALA A 290 -3.51 -13.44 -8.46
C ALA A 290 -2.69 -13.90 -9.69
N GLN A 291 -2.55 -13.04 -10.70
CA GLN A 291 -1.72 -13.30 -11.89
C GLN A 291 -0.22 -13.35 -11.57
N ALA A 292 0.25 -12.56 -10.59
CA ALA A 292 1.63 -12.61 -10.13
C ALA A 292 2.00 -13.92 -9.41
N GLY A 293 1.02 -14.81 -9.14
CA GLY A 293 1.18 -16.09 -8.45
C GLY A 293 0.79 -16.01 -6.96
N ALA A 294 1.33 -16.91 -6.12
CA ALA A 294 1.11 -16.90 -4.67
C ALA A 294 1.88 -15.75 -3.96
N VAL A 295 1.61 -14.52 -4.39
CA VAL A 295 2.31 -13.29 -4.03
C VAL A 295 1.39 -12.45 -3.15
N ALA A 296 1.82 -12.18 -1.91
CA ALA A 296 1.09 -11.46 -0.86
C ALA A 296 -0.41 -11.82 -0.79
N PRO A 297 -0.75 -13.08 -0.44
CA PRO A 297 -2.14 -13.53 -0.36
C PRO A 297 -2.98 -12.64 0.56
N LYS A 298 -2.38 -12.13 1.65
CA LYS A 298 -3.05 -11.20 2.56
C LYS A 298 -3.41 -9.86 1.91
N LEU A 299 -2.53 -9.30 1.07
CA LEU A 299 -2.81 -8.07 0.32
C LEU A 299 -3.94 -8.30 -0.70
N GLY A 300 -3.95 -9.45 -1.37
CA GLY A 300 -5.04 -9.84 -2.27
C GLY A 300 -6.38 -9.91 -1.53
N ARG A 301 -6.44 -10.61 -0.39
CA ARG A 301 -7.66 -10.66 0.44
C ARG A 301 -8.11 -9.29 0.95
N TYR A 302 -7.16 -8.43 1.31
CA TYR A 302 -7.48 -7.05 1.68
C TYR A 302 -8.11 -6.28 0.51
N ALA A 303 -7.53 -6.41 -0.70
CA ALA A 303 -8.05 -5.78 -1.91
C ALA A 303 -9.47 -6.29 -2.24
N GLU A 304 -9.73 -7.60 -2.15
CA GLU A 304 -11.07 -8.20 -2.31
C GLU A 304 -12.07 -7.59 -1.31
N TYR A 305 -11.71 -7.56 -0.02
CA TYR A 305 -12.53 -6.97 1.04
C TYR A 305 -12.83 -5.49 0.78
N ARG A 306 -11.83 -4.69 0.39
CA ARG A 306 -12.01 -3.26 0.10
C ARG A 306 -12.81 -3.00 -1.16
N ALA A 307 -12.60 -3.78 -2.22
CA ALA A 307 -13.41 -3.71 -3.42
C ALA A 307 -14.90 -3.94 -3.09
N GLY A 308 -15.21 -4.98 -2.30
CA GLY A 308 -16.56 -5.26 -1.84
C GLY A 308 -17.17 -4.14 -0.98
N THR A 309 -16.39 -3.62 -0.03
CA THR A 309 -16.80 -2.51 0.85
C THR A 309 -17.19 -1.26 0.05
N LEU A 310 -16.34 -0.86 -0.89
CA LEU A 310 -16.55 0.34 -1.70
C LEU A 310 -17.66 0.15 -2.73
N ARG A 311 -17.82 -1.06 -3.27
CA ARG A 311 -18.97 -1.40 -4.11
C ARG A 311 -20.29 -1.27 -3.33
N ALA A 312 -20.34 -1.76 -2.10
CA ALA A 312 -21.52 -1.63 -1.25
C ALA A 312 -21.84 -0.16 -0.90
N LEU A 313 -20.82 0.65 -0.60
CA LEU A 313 -20.97 2.09 -0.39
C LEU A 313 -21.48 2.79 -1.67
N SER A 314 -20.91 2.49 -2.83
CA SER A 314 -21.35 3.04 -4.11
C SER A 314 -22.83 2.77 -4.37
N LEU A 315 -23.27 1.51 -4.20
CA LEU A 315 -24.67 1.13 -4.35
C LEU A 315 -25.56 1.85 -3.33
N THR A 316 -25.10 2.04 -2.11
CA THR A 316 -25.85 2.73 -1.06
C THR A 316 -26.10 4.19 -1.41
N PHE A 317 -25.06 4.93 -1.85
CA PHE A 317 -25.22 6.31 -2.28
C PHE A 317 -26.03 6.43 -3.59
N MET A 318 -25.94 5.44 -4.49
CA MET A 318 -26.82 5.35 -5.66
C MET A 318 -28.28 5.12 -5.27
N ALA A 319 -28.57 4.27 -4.28
CA ALA A 319 -29.91 4.07 -3.75
C ALA A 319 -30.48 5.37 -3.16
N LEU A 320 -29.65 6.18 -2.48
CA LEU A 320 -30.06 7.50 -1.99
C LEU A 320 -30.40 8.47 -3.14
N VAL A 321 -29.67 8.44 -4.25
CA VAL A 321 -30.00 9.24 -5.45
C VAL A 321 -31.33 8.78 -6.03
N GLN A 322 -31.50 7.48 -6.27
CA GLN A 322 -32.73 6.90 -6.83
C GLN A 322 -33.95 7.18 -5.94
N TRP A 323 -33.78 7.09 -4.62
CA TRP A 323 -34.84 7.34 -3.65
C TRP A 323 -35.34 8.79 -3.69
N ARG A 324 -34.46 9.74 -4.00
CA ARG A 324 -34.79 11.17 -4.14
C ARG A 324 -35.32 11.52 -5.53
N SER A 325 -35.24 10.60 -6.49
CA SER A 325 -35.70 10.84 -7.86
C SER A 325 -37.22 10.64 -8.00
N PRO A 326 -37.89 11.36 -8.92
CA PRO A 326 -39.34 11.25 -9.15
C PRO A 326 -39.81 9.86 -9.61
N GLY A 327 -38.90 9.01 -10.11
CA GLY A 327 -39.17 7.65 -10.62
C GLY A 327 -39.33 6.55 -9.57
N GLY A 328 -39.20 6.89 -8.28
CA GLY A 328 -39.76 6.11 -7.17
C GLY A 328 -38.81 5.18 -6.39
N PRO A 329 -39.31 4.64 -5.26
CA PRO A 329 -38.51 3.90 -4.26
C PRO A 329 -38.24 2.43 -4.62
N GLY A 330 -38.89 1.86 -5.63
CA GLY A 330 -38.72 0.44 -6.01
C GLY A 330 -37.30 0.09 -6.47
N GLY A 331 -36.72 0.89 -7.37
CA GLY A 331 -35.33 0.72 -7.81
C GLY A 331 -34.33 0.98 -6.67
N ALA A 332 -34.61 1.98 -5.82
CA ALA A 332 -33.80 2.28 -4.65
C ALA A 332 -33.79 1.11 -3.64
N ARG A 333 -34.93 0.44 -3.42
CA ARG A 333 -35.04 -0.74 -2.55
C ARG A 333 -34.19 -1.89 -3.06
N ALA A 334 -34.29 -2.21 -4.35
CA ALA A 334 -33.46 -3.25 -4.97
C ALA A 334 -31.96 -2.92 -4.85
N THR A 335 -31.58 -1.67 -5.10
CA THR A 335 -30.19 -1.21 -4.97
C THR A 335 -29.68 -1.27 -3.53
N ALA A 336 -30.48 -0.88 -2.54
CA ALA A 336 -30.11 -0.98 -1.14
C ALA A 336 -30.00 -2.44 -0.66
N ALA A 337 -30.88 -3.33 -1.12
CA ALA A 337 -30.81 -4.76 -0.84
C ALA A 337 -29.54 -5.39 -1.44
N GLU A 338 -29.20 -5.02 -2.68
CA GLU A 338 -27.97 -5.47 -3.32
C GLU A 338 -26.72 -4.94 -2.58
N ALA A 339 -26.74 -3.71 -2.08
CA ALA A 339 -25.65 -3.17 -1.26
C ALA A 339 -25.41 -4.02 -0.01
N LEU A 340 -26.47 -4.45 0.70
CA LEU A 340 -26.36 -5.33 1.86
C LEU A 340 -25.84 -6.73 1.49
N ARG A 341 -26.26 -7.27 0.35
CA ARG A 341 -25.75 -8.56 -0.16
C ARG A 341 -24.25 -8.49 -0.46
N VAL A 342 -23.81 -7.44 -1.16
CA VAL A 342 -22.39 -7.20 -1.46
C VAL A 342 -21.59 -6.98 -0.17
N TRP A 343 -22.16 -6.27 0.82
CA TRP A 343 -21.53 -6.09 2.13
C TRP A 343 -21.33 -7.40 2.89
N ALA A 344 -22.30 -8.32 2.84
CA ALA A 344 -22.15 -9.64 3.45
C ALA A 344 -20.97 -10.42 2.84
N ALA A 345 -20.81 -10.36 1.51
CA ALA A 345 -19.64 -10.94 0.83
C ALA A 345 -18.33 -10.22 1.22
N ALA A 346 -18.34 -8.89 1.35
CA ALA A 346 -17.18 -8.12 1.81
C ALA A 346 -16.75 -8.53 3.23
N LYS A 347 -17.69 -8.78 4.15
CA LYS A 347 -17.37 -9.28 5.51
C LYS A 347 -16.78 -10.69 5.52
N ALA A 348 -17.21 -11.55 4.59
CA ALA A 348 -16.58 -12.86 4.41
C ALA A 348 -15.12 -12.70 3.92
N ALA A 349 -14.86 -11.80 2.98
CA ALA A 349 -13.51 -11.47 2.53
C ALA A 349 -12.65 -10.85 3.65
N ALA A 350 -13.24 -10.01 4.52
CA ALA A 350 -12.56 -9.46 5.70
C ALA A 350 -12.10 -10.58 6.66
N THR A 351 -12.96 -11.58 6.89
CA THR A 351 -12.59 -12.75 7.69
C THR A 351 -11.42 -13.53 7.07
N ALA A 352 -11.42 -13.68 5.74
CA ALA A 352 -10.31 -14.32 5.03
C ALA A 352 -9.02 -13.50 5.10
N TYR A 353 -9.11 -12.17 5.08
CA TYR A 353 -7.99 -11.27 5.30
C TYR A 353 -7.37 -11.42 6.70
N ASP A 354 -8.21 -11.50 7.74
CA ASP A 354 -7.75 -11.69 9.12
C ASP A 354 -7.08 -13.04 9.34
N ALA A 355 -7.60 -14.09 8.71
CA ALA A 355 -7.04 -15.44 8.75
C ALA A 355 -5.73 -15.58 7.95
N ALA A 356 -5.48 -14.72 6.96
CA ALA A 356 -4.27 -14.75 6.16
C ALA A 356 -3.04 -14.28 6.98
N GLU A 357 -1.91 -14.96 6.81
CA GLU A 357 -0.68 -14.65 7.52
C GLU A 357 -0.03 -13.33 7.03
N PRO A 358 0.54 -12.51 7.93
CA PRO A 358 0.47 -12.63 9.38
C PRO A 358 -0.96 -12.35 9.89
N ARG A 359 -1.51 -13.20 10.76
CA ARG A 359 -2.89 -13.04 11.25
C ARG A 359 -3.12 -11.65 11.85
N THR A 360 -4.27 -11.05 11.53
CA THR A 360 -4.70 -9.76 12.09
C THR A 360 -5.94 -9.94 12.96
N LEU A 361 -6.12 -9.03 13.91
CA LEU A 361 -7.33 -8.99 14.70
C LEU A 361 -8.35 -8.09 14.00
N ASN A 362 -9.60 -8.51 14.03
CA ASN A 362 -10.71 -7.72 13.47
C ASN A 362 -10.81 -6.30 14.06
N LEU A 363 -10.26 -6.08 15.27
CA LEU A 363 -10.26 -4.80 15.97
C LEU A 363 -9.65 -3.67 15.14
N ASP A 364 -8.73 -3.98 14.23
CA ASP A 364 -8.01 -2.97 13.44
C ASP A 364 -8.92 -2.28 12.40
N HIS A 365 -9.95 -2.98 11.91
CA HIS A 365 -10.90 -2.46 10.92
C HIS A 365 -12.35 -2.38 11.42
N ARG A 366 -12.65 -2.98 12.58
CA ARG A 366 -13.98 -3.04 13.17
C ARG A 366 -14.69 -1.68 13.25
N ARG A 367 -13.97 -0.62 13.67
CA ARG A 367 -14.55 0.73 13.76
C ARG A 367 -15.00 1.25 12.39
N SER A 368 -14.21 1.01 11.34
CA SER A 368 -14.59 1.36 9.97
C SER A 368 -15.82 0.57 9.53
N ASP A 369 -15.85 -0.74 9.82
CA ASP A 369 -16.92 -1.63 9.38
C ASP A 369 -18.25 -1.35 10.07
N GLU A 370 -18.24 -1.04 11.37
CA GLU A 370 -19.45 -0.71 12.13
C GLU A 370 -20.10 0.57 11.58
N VAL A 371 -19.31 1.59 11.24
CA VAL A 371 -19.82 2.83 10.63
C VAL A 371 -20.38 2.55 9.23
N VAL A 372 -19.66 1.79 8.39
CA VAL A 372 -20.13 1.42 7.05
C VAL A 372 -21.44 0.64 7.14
N GLN A 373 -21.49 -0.40 7.98
CA GLN A 373 -22.71 -1.19 8.21
C GLN A 373 -23.87 -0.30 8.66
N GLY A 374 -23.63 0.64 9.58
CA GLY A 374 -24.63 1.61 10.02
C GLY A 374 -25.20 2.45 8.87
N ILE A 375 -24.35 2.98 7.98
CA ILE A 375 -24.79 3.76 6.81
C ILE A 375 -25.66 2.92 5.87
N LEU A 376 -25.23 1.68 5.59
CA LEU A 376 -25.92 0.75 4.69
C LEU A 376 -27.30 0.38 5.23
N GLU A 377 -27.36 -0.08 6.47
CA GLU A 377 -28.62 -0.49 7.11
C GLU A 377 -29.58 0.69 7.28
N ASP A 378 -29.06 1.86 7.65
CA ASP A 378 -29.89 3.05 7.80
C ASP A 378 -30.50 3.50 6.47
N THR A 379 -29.71 3.48 5.40
CA THR A 379 -30.20 3.76 4.04
C THR A 379 -31.26 2.74 3.63
N ALA A 380 -31.00 1.44 3.82
CA ALA A 380 -31.97 0.40 3.49
C ALA A 380 -33.29 0.55 4.27
N ARG A 381 -33.21 0.90 5.56
CA ARG A 381 -34.39 1.19 6.39
C ARG A 381 -35.18 2.40 5.86
N ARG A 382 -34.51 3.51 5.54
CA ARG A 382 -35.16 4.74 5.02
C ARG A 382 -35.89 4.50 3.71
N VAL A 383 -35.24 3.77 2.80
CA VAL A 383 -35.79 3.44 1.47
C VAL A 383 -36.93 2.41 1.57
N SER A 384 -36.89 1.52 2.57
CA SER A 384 -37.97 0.57 2.84
C SER A 384 -39.21 1.25 3.44
N LYS A 385 -39.06 2.06 4.49
CA LYS A 385 -40.18 2.69 5.22
C LYS A 385 -41.02 3.67 4.38
N ASN A 386 -40.43 4.31 3.38
CA ASN A 386 -41.06 5.40 2.62
C ASN A 386 -41.58 4.97 1.24
N GLY A 387 -41.61 3.67 0.93
CA GLY A 387 -42.19 3.23 -0.34
C GLY A 387 -43.66 2.92 -0.19
N VAL A 388 -44.46 3.76 -0.85
CA VAL A 388 -45.92 3.63 -1.02
C VAL A 388 -46.28 2.20 -1.41
N ASP A 389 -47.24 1.62 -0.69
CA ASP A 389 -47.94 0.39 -1.06
C ASP A 389 -48.50 0.55 -2.48
N GLY A 390 -47.82 -0.02 -3.47
CA GLY A 390 -48.12 0.18 -4.90
C GLY A 390 -46.94 0.57 -5.79
N SER A 391 -45.73 0.74 -5.25
CA SER A 391 -44.52 0.99 -6.06
C SER A 391 -44.21 -0.19 -7.00
N PRO A 392 -43.72 0.06 -8.23
CA PRO A 392 -43.42 -0.98 -9.21
C PRO A 392 -42.48 -2.04 -8.61
N GLY A 393 -42.71 -3.30 -8.97
CA GLY A 393 -42.01 -4.46 -8.43
C GLY A 393 -40.49 -4.26 -8.44
N THR A 394 -39.81 -4.79 -7.42
CA THR A 394 -38.35 -4.84 -7.35
C THR A 394 -37.81 -5.41 -8.67
N PRO A 395 -36.98 -4.68 -9.42
CA PRO A 395 -36.39 -5.18 -10.66
C PRO A 395 -35.62 -6.48 -10.38
N SER A 396 -35.82 -7.49 -11.22
CA SER A 396 -35.21 -8.82 -11.10
C SER A 396 -33.71 -8.81 -11.41
N ALA A 397 -33.26 -7.86 -12.24
CA ALA A 397 -31.86 -7.71 -12.60
C ALA A 397 -31.08 -6.91 -11.54
N ALA A 398 -29.87 -7.36 -11.23
CA ALA A 398 -28.96 -6.64 -10.34
C ALA A 398 -28.70 -5.23 -10.89
N PRO A 399 -28.74 -4.19 -10.05
CA PRO A 399 -28.53 -2.81 -10.49
C PRO A 399 -27.09 -2.63 -11.02
N ALA A 400 -26.97 -1.96 -12.16
CA ALA A 400 -25.68 -1.61 -12.73
C ALA A 400 -24.94 -0.63 -11.82
N MET A 401 -23.62 -0.80 -11.69
CA MET A 401 -22.77 0.15 -10.97
C MET A 401 -22.71 1.49 -11.75
N PRO A 402 -22.63 2.64 -11.04
CA PRO A 402 -22.39 3.91 -11.71
C PRO A 402 -20.99 3.93 -12.35
N GLY A 403 -20.80 4.79 -13.34
CA GLY A 403 -19.48 5.06 -13.90
C GLY A 403 -18.51 5.58 -12.83
N GLY A 404 -17.29 5.05 -12.82
CA GLY A 404 -16.23 5.46 -11.90
C GLY A 404 -15.69 6.85 -12.23
N GLN A 405 -15.31 7.61 -11.20
CA GLN A 405 -14.58 8.86 -11.35
C GLN A 405 -13.24 8.81 -10.61
N ARG A 406 -12.13 8.87 -11.36
CA ARG A 406 -10.77 8.90 -10.81
C ARG A 406 -10.34 10.33 -10.50
N LEU A 407 -9.92 10.57 -9.26
CA LEU A 407 -9.36 11.85 -8.81
C LEU A 407 -7.89 11.73 -8.37
N VAL A 408 -7.32 10.54 -8.49
CA VAL A 408 -5.94 10.24 -8.12
C VAL A 408 -5.10 9.92 -9.35
N ALA A 409 -3.86 10.38 -9.33
CA ALA A 409 -2.84 10.05 -10.30
C ALA A 409 -1.52 9.88 -9.54
N ALA A 410 -0.67 8.99 -10.04
CA ALA A 410 0.66 8.79 -9.47
C ALA A 410 1.45 10.11 -9.48
N ALA A 411 2.24 10.33 -8.43
CA ALA A 411 3.13 11.48 -8.41
C ALA A 411 4.26 11.26 -9.44
N PRO A 412 4.67 12.29 -10.21
CA PRO A 412 5.81 12.15 -11.10
C PRO A 412 7.05 11.71 -10.32
N TYR A 413 7.70 10.66 -10.82
CA TYR A 413 8.98 10.20 -10.29
C TYR A 413 9.99 10.12 -11.44
N SER A 414 11.25 10.39 -11.12
CA SER A 414 12.36 10.25 -12.05
C SER A 414 13.47 9.52 -11.33
N LEU A 415 14.09 8.58 -12.04
CA LEU A 415 15.28 7.91 -11.52
C LEU A 415 16.37 8.94 -11.24
N PRO A 416 17.17 8.76 -10.18
CA PRO A 416 18.32 9.61 -9.94
C PRO A 416 19.31 9.48 -11.10
N PRO A 417 20.05 10.55 -11.44
CA PRO A 417 21.08 10.47 -12.45
C PRO A 417 22.18 9.47 -12.03
N PRO A 418 22.82 8.80 -12.99
CA PRO A 418 23.97 7.94 -12.70
C PRO A 418 25.09 8.77 -12.08
N ASP A 419 25.80 8.19 -11.10
CA ASP A 419 26.96 8.84 -10.49
C ASP A 419 28.09 8.95 -11.53
N VAL A 420 28.38 10.18 -11.97
CA VAL A 420 29.34 10.47 -13.04
C VAL A 420 30.77 10.08 -12.69
N THR A 421 31.15 10.20 -11.41
CA THR A 421 32.51 9.87 -10.95
C THR A 421 32.68 8.36 -10.98
N PHE A 422 31.68 7.64 -10.45
CA PHE A 422 31.65 6.19 -10.46
C PHE A 422 31.56 5.62 -11.88
N ALA A 423 30.73 6.20 -12.75
CA ALA A 423 30.61 5.79 -14.15
C ALA A 423 31.96 5.91 -14.90
N SER A 424 32.69 7.00 -14.69
CA SER A 424 34.03 7.18 -15.25
C SER A 424 35.02 6.13 -14.74
N ASP A 425 34.92 5.74 -13.47
CA ASP A 425 35.74 4.67 -12.91
C ASP A 425 35.39 3.31 -13.54
N VAL A 426 34.09 2.98 -13.63
CA VAL A 426 33.58 1.71 -14.20
C VAL A 426 34.00 1.54 -15.66
N ALA A 427 33.94 2.60 -16.47
CA ALA A 427 34.41 2.56 -17.86
C ALA A 427 35.88 2.13 -17.97
N GLY A 428 36.69 2.45 -16.96
CA GLY A 428 38.10 2.04 -16.88
C GLY A 428 38.32 0.62 -16.34
N TRP A 429 37.30 -0.06 -15.82
CA TRP A 429 37.45 -1.40 -15.21
C TRP A 429 37.50 -2.52 -16.25
N THR A 430 36.81 -2.35 -17.38
CA THR A 430 36.70 -3.36 -18.45
C THR A 430 37.55 -3.05 -19.68
N ALA A 431 38.08 -1.82 -19.77
CA ALA A 431 38.99 -1.38 -20.83
C ALA A 431 40.35 -2.10 -20.70
N GLY A 432 40.43 -3.31 -21.24
CA GLY A 432 41.66 -4.12 -21.26
C GLY A 432 41.52 -5.56 -21.78
N SER A 433 40.30 -6.09 -22.00
CA SER A 433 40.11 -7.46 -22.50
C SER A 433 39.59 -7.52 -23.94
N ALA A 434 40.19 -6.77 -24.87
CA ALA A 434 40.00 -6.96 -26.31
C ALA A 434 40.79 -8.19 -26.84
N GLY A 435 41.00 -9.23 -26.03
CA GLY A 435 41.90 -10.32 -26.36
C GLY A 435 41.93 -11.47 -25.36
N VAL A 436 40.76 -11.99 -24.95
CA VAL A 436 40.65 -13.38 -24.50
C VAL A 436 39.40 -13.94 -25.15
N GLY A 437 39.61 -14.85 -26.10
CA GLY A 437 38.55 -15.41 -26.92
C GLY A 437 37.41 -15.97 -26.09
N ALA A 438 36.19 -15.65 -26.51
CA ALA A 438 35.02 -16.43 -26.15
C ALA A 438 35.27 -17.87 -26.59
N LYS A 439 35.59 -18.74 -25.63
CA LYS A 439 35.56 -20.17 -25.84
C LYS A 439 34.08 -20.57 -25.80
N GLN A 440 33.43 -20.43 -26.96
CA GLN A 440 32.22 -21.19 -27.27
C GLN A 440 32.64 -22.66 -27.38
N ASP A 441 32.56 -23.40 -26.29
CA ASP A 441 32.54 -24.86 -26.38
C ASP A 441 31.14 -25.24 -26.90
N GLY A 442 31.04 -25.33 -28.22
CA GLY A 442 29.92 -25.94 -28.90
C GLY A 442 29.92 -27.44 -28.62
N ILE A 443 28.83 -27.94 -28.04
CA ILE A 443 28.49 -29.36 -28.13
C ILE A 443 27.40 -29.48 -29.19
N ALA A 444 27.82 -30.05 -30.31
CA ALA A 444 27.04 -30.32 -31.50
C ALA A 444 25.87 -31.25 -31.22
N ALA A 445 24.75 -30.96 -31.89
CA ALA A 445 23.68 -31.91 -32.12
C ALA A 445 24.21 -33.13 -32.89
N SER A 446 23.92 -34.33 -32.37
CA SER A 446 23.99 -35.58 -33.13
C SER A 446 22.70 -36.36 -32.92
N THR A 447 22.13 -36.78 -34.04
CA THR A 447 20.80 -37.33 -34.22
C THR A 447 20.80 -38.86 -34.07
N ALA A 448 19.88 -39.40 -33.25
CA ALA A 448 19.19 -40.71 -33.33
C ALA A 448 20.00 -42.04 -33.21
N PRO A 449 19.39 -43.22 -32.92
CA PRO A 449 17.95 -43.55 -32.92
C PRO A 449 17.40 -44.37 -31.71
N ALA A 450 16.10 -44.62 -31.79
CA ALA A 450 15.25 -45.39 -30.88
C ALA A 450 15.67 -46.87 -30.69
N GLY A 451 15.39 -47.40 -29.49
CA GLY A 451 15.48 -48.83 -29.16
C GLY A 451 14.74 -49.15 -27.86
N THR A 452 13.87 -50.14 -27.93
CA THR A 452 12.83 -50.58 -27.00
C THR A 452 13.27 -51.30 -25.71
N SER A 453 12.40 -51.18 -24.69
CA SER A 453 11.99 -52.15 -23.65
C SER A 453 13.00 -52.72 -22.65
N THR A 454 12.74 -52.54 -21.35
CA THR A 454 12.03 -53.54 -20.50
C THR A 454 11.88 -53.06 -19.05
N CYS A 455 10.72 -53.38 -18.47
CA CYS A 455 10.35 -53.15 -17.09
C CYS A 455 11.12 -54.08 -16.14
N ARG A 456 11.54 -53.60 -14.95
CA ARG A 456 11.35 -54.38 -13.70
C ARG A 456 11.36 -53.51 -12.45
N ALA A 457 10.48 -53.89 -11.54
CA ALA A 457 9.98 -53.19 -10.38
C ALA A 457 10.96 -53.13 -9.18
N GLY A 458 10.73 -52.14 -8.32
CA GLY A 458 11.25 -52.04 -6.95
C GLY A 458 10.69 -50.80 -6.25
N ALA A 459 9.54 -50.92 -5.59
CA ALA A 459 8.98 -49.91 -4.68
C ALA A 459 9.61 -50.06 -3.25
N PRO A 460 9.25 -49.23 -2.26
CA PRO A 460 10.04 -48.08 -1.81
C PRO A 460 10.62 -48.29 -0.40
N ALA A 461 11.80 -47.72 -0.13
CA ALA A 461 12.33 -47.62 1.22
C ALA A 461 12.23 -46.17 1.71
N ALA A 462 11.30 -45.96 2.64
CA ALA A 462 11.16 -44.74 3.42
C ALA A 462 12.36 -44.58 4.38
N GLN A 463 12.99 -43.41 4.38
CA GLN A 463 13.74 -42.91 5.53
C GLN A 463 13.42 -41.42 5.77
N PRO A 464 13.40 -41.00 7.05
CA PRO A 464 12.67 -39.82 7.50
C PRO A 464 13.45 -38.52 7.28
N PRO A 465 12.77 -37.38 7.13
CA PRO A 465 13.43 -36.08 7.19
C PRO A 465 13.95 -35.78 8.61
N PRO A 466 15.02 -34.96 8.73
CA PRO A 466 15.62 -34.58 10.01
C PRO A 466 14.64 -33.73 10.85
N PRO A 467 14.81 -33.68 12.20
CA PRO A 467 13.84 -33.03 13.07
C PRO A 467 13.76 -31.52 12.80
N LEU A 468 12.58 -31.08 12.37
CA LEU A 468 12.17 -29.69 12.36
C LEU A 468 12.14 -29.19 13.80
N ILE A 469 12.96 -28.17 14.10
CA ILE A 469 12.76 -27.34 15.28
C ILE A 469 11.46 -26.56 15.06
N ASP A 470 10.42 -27.02 15.72
CA ASP A 470 9.09 -26.42 15.72
C ASP A 470 9.13 -25.09 16.47
N THR A 471 9.15 -23.98 15.74
CA THR A 471 8.94 -22.62 16.29
C THR A 471 7.55 -22.10 15.95
N SER A 472 6.53 -22.96 15.97
CA SER A 472 5.15 -22.50 16.00
C SER A 472 4.73 -22.18 17.45
N PRO A 473 4.13 -21.01 17.72
CA PRO A 473 3.54 -20.76 19.03
C PRO A 473 2.26 -21.60 19.14
N ARG A 474 2.37 -22.75 19.81
CA ARG A 474 1.20 -23.49 20.28
C ARG A 474 0.33 -22.55 21.12
N PRO A 475 -0.97 -22.37 20.79
CA PRO A 475 -1.92 -21.92 21.78
C PRO A 475 -2.00 -23.05 22.81
N ASP A 476 -1.89 -22.71 24.09
CA ASP A 476 -1.79 -23.60 25.26
C ASP A 476 -0.38 -23.73 25.84
N ALA A 477 0.29 -22.61 26.08
CA ALA A 477 1.39 -22.56 27.03
C ALA A 477 0.83 -22.51 28.46
N SER A 478 0.64 -23.68 29.07
CA SER A 478 0.48 -23.81 30.53
C SER A 478 1.53 -22.96 31.26
N PRO A 479 1.21 -22.36 32.43
CA PRO A 479 2.14 -21.49 33.16
C PRO A 479 3.43 -22.27 33.44
N SER A 480 4.51 -21.96 32.71
CA SER A 480 5.78 -22.64 32.93
C SER A 480 6.34 -22.17 34.26
N CYS A 481 6.62 -23.12 35.15
CA CYS A 481 7.15 -22.85 36.49
C CYS A 481 8.40 -21.94 36.43
N GLY A 482 9.17 -22.00 35.33
CA GLY A 482 10.33 -21.14 35.07
C GLY A 482 10.01 -19.64 34.87
N ARG A 483 8.86 -19.28 34.27
CA ARG A 483 8.43 -17.88 34.15
C ARG A 483 8.09 -17.27 35.51
N TRP A 484 7.41 -18.05 36.36
CA TRP A 484 7.09 -17.65 37.72
C TRP A 484 8.35 -17.58 38.60
N LEU A 485 9.30 -18.51 38.45
CA LEU A 485 10.58 -18.46 39.15
C LEU A 485 11.36 -17.17 38.81
N LEU A 486 11.49 -16.84 37.52
CA LEU A 486 12.15 -15.61 37.06
C LEU A 486 11.43 -14.35 37.56
N PHE A 487 10.09 -14.35 37.56
CA PHE A 487 9.32 -13.26 38.13
C PHE A 487 9.56 -13.12 39.64
N CYS A 488 9.56 -14.20 40.41
CA CYS A 488 9.80 -14.14 41.86
C CYS A 488 11.20 -13.61 42.20
N ILE A 489 12.21 -13.92 41.39
CA ILE A 489 13.57 -13.39 41.53
C ILE A 489 13.61 -11.89 41.21
N ALA A 490 12.89 -11.45 40.16
CA ALA A 490 12.88 -10.05 39.71
C ALA A 490 11.84 -9.16 40.43
N ALA A 491 10.87 -9.74 41.12
CA ALA A 491 9.78 -9.06 41.82
C ALA A 491 10.24 -7.97 42.81
N PRO A 492 11.25 -8.19 43.67
CA PRO A 492 11.73 -7.13 44.56
C PRO A 492 12.28 -5.92 43.80
N LEU A 493 12.94 -6.15 42.66
CA LEU A 493 13.44 -5.06 41.80
C LEU A 493 12.28 -4.31 41.14
N PHE A 494 11.26 -5.03 40.64
CA PHE A 494 10.07 -4.41 40.06
C PHE A 494 9.28 -3.58 41.08
N ALA A 495 9.16 -4.06 42.32
CA ALA A 495 8.52 -3.33 43.41
C ALA A 495 9.31 -2.05 43.75
N LEU A 496 10.64 -2.12 43.80
CA LEU A 496 11.49 -0.96 44.06
C LEU A 496 11.34 0.10 42.96
N VAL A 497 11.40 -0.30 41.69
CA VAL A 497 11.22 0.61 40.53
C VAL A 497 9.82 1.21 40.51
N SER A 498 8.79 0.42 40.86
CA SER A 498 7.42 0.91 40.97
C SER A 498 7.25 1.92 42.11
N LEU A 499 7.92 1.74 43.24
CA LEU A 499 7.87 2.65 44.38
C LEU A 499 8.53 3.99 44.03
N VAL A 500 9.68 3.96 43.36
CA VAL A 500 10.32 5.16 42.80
C VAL A 500 9.41 5.85 41.79
N GLY A 501 8.77 5.08 40.89
CA GLY A 501 7.80 5.59 39.94
C GLY A 501 6.59 6.28 40.61
N MET A 502 6.06 5.70 41.69
CA MET A 502 4.95 6.31 42.44
C MET A 502 5.37 7.61 43.13
N LEU A 503 6.57 7.65 43.69
CA LEU A 503 7.10 8.83 44.38
C LEU A 503 7.30 9.99 43.39
N VAL A 504 7.85 9.71 42.21
CA VAL A 504 7.96 10.67 41.11
C VAL A 504 6.59 11.10 40.59
N TRP A 505 5.63 10.17 40.47
CA TRP A 505 4.27 10.48 40.02
C TRP A 505 3.55 11.44 40.99
N LEU A 506 3.65 11.19 42.30
CA LEU A 506 3.09 12.07 43.33
C LEU A 506 3.74 13.45 43.33
N LEU A 507 5.05 13.52 43.08
CA LEU A 507 5.79 14.78 42.99
C LEU A 507 5.42 15.61 41.75
N LEU A 508 5.00 14.93 40.67
CA LEU A 508 4.50 15.55 39.44
C LEU A 508 2.99 15.86 39.46
N LEU A 509 2.24 15.31 40.42
CA LEU A 509 0.80 15.52 40.59
C LEU A 509 0.40 17.02 40.72
N PRO A 510 1.06 17.86 41.56
CA PRO A 510 0.70 19.27 41.66
C PRO A 510 0.96 20.04 40.35
N PHE A 511 2.02 19.69 39.61
CA PHE A 511 2.28 20.26 38.28
C PHE A 511 1.21 19.88 37.26
N LYS A 512 0.69 18.65 37.34
CA LYS A 512 -0.38 18.16 36.46
C LYS A 512 -1.75 18.81 36.76
N LEU A 513 -2.00 19.16 38.02
CA LEU A 513 -3.25 19.79 38.45
C LEU A 513 -3.28 21.31 38.23
N LEU A 514 -2.13 21.97 38.23
CA LEU A 514 -2.01 23.43 38.09
C LEU A 514 -1.70 23.89 36.66
N CYS A 515 -1.19 23.02 35.77
CA CYS A 515 -0.85 23.36 34.39
C CYS A 515 -1.75 22.66 33.35
N LEU A 516 -2.70 23.39 32.75
CA LEU A 516 -3.39 23.01 31.51
C LEU A 516 -2.61 23.49 30.26
N PRO A 517 -2.85 22.90 29.08
CA PRO A 517 -1.92 21.99 28.40
C PRO A 517 -0.66 22.72 27.87
N CYS A 518 0.43 22.69 28.62
CA CYS A 518 1.75 23.05 28.10
C CYS A 518 2.64 21.81 27.97
N GLY A 519 2.81 21.36 26.73
CA GLY A 519 4.01 20.64 26.28
C GLY A 519 3.90 19.11 26.19
N CYS A 520 4.14 18.58 24.98
CA CYS A 520 4.30 17.15 24.70
C CYS A 520 5.30 16.43 25.63
N ALA A 521 6.27 17.15 26.20
CA ALA A 521 7.27 16.61 27.11
C ALA A 521 6.68 16.18 28.48
N ALA A 522 5.74 16.95 29.04
CA ALA A 522 5.11 16.60 30.32
C ALA A 522 4.17 15.39 30.17
N GLN A 523 3.48 15.29 29.02
CA GLN A 523 2.64 14.14 28.68
C GLN A 523 3.49 12.86 28.49
N LEU A 524 4.62 12.97 27.78
CA LEU A 524 5.57 11.87 27.59
C LEU A 524 6.16 11.40 28.93
N ALA A 525 6.60 12.34 29.77
CA ALA A 525 7.13 12.03 31.10
C ALA A 525 6.08 11.35 32.00
N ALA A 526 4.83 11.83 31.98
CA ALA A 526 3.73 11.20 32.69
C ALA A 526 3.44 9.77 32.20
N SER A 527 3.48 9.52 30.88
CA SER A 527 3.28 8.17 30.32
C SER A 527 4.41 7.20 30.67
N VAL A 528 5.65 7.67 30.72
CA VAL A 528 6.80 6.85 31.16
C VAL A 528 6.68 6.50 32.64
N VAL A 529 6.37 7.49 33.49
CA VAL A 529 6.20 7.29 34.93
C VAL A 529 5.02 6.35 35.23
N GLU A 530 3.92 6.47 34.51
CA GLU A 530 2.78 5.55 34.62
C GLU A 530 3.14 4.11 34.21
N GLY A 531 4.03 3.96 33.22
CA GLY A 531 4.59 2.67 32.83
C GLY A 531 5.44 2.02 33.92
N LEU A 532 6.20 2.82 34.69
CA LEU A 532 7.02 2.35 35.81
C LEU A 532 6.16 1.92 37.01
N VAL A 533 5.09 2.65 37.31
CA VAL A 533 4.13 2.29 38.38
C VAL A 533 3.41 0.98 38.08
N LYS A 534 3.15 0.68 36.80
CA LYS A 534 2.44 -0.54 36.38
C LYS A 534 3.37 -1.74 36.12
N LEU A 535 4.66 -1.59 36.38
CA LEU A 535 5.69 -2.58 36.05
C LEU A 535 5.52 -3.92 36.80
N PRO A 536 5.12 -3.97 38.09
CA PRO A 536 4.83 -5.23 38.79
C PRO A 536 3.65 -5.99 38.17
N LEU A 537 2.60 -5.26 37.77
CA LEU A 537 1.41 -5.83 37.11
C LEU A 537 1.76 -6.40 35.72
N ARG A 538 2.62 -5.70 34.96
CA ARG A 538 3.14 -6.18 33.68
C ARG A 538 3.99 -7.43 33.83
N GLY A 539 4.86 -7.47 34.85
CA GLY A 539 5.66 -8.65 35.18
C GLY A 539 4.80 -9.86 35.57
N MET A 540 3.75 -9.65 36.38
CA MET A 540 2.82 -10.71 36.78
C MET A 540 1.99 -11.22 35.59
N LEU A 541 1.54 -10.32 34.70
CA LEU A 541 0.80 -10.72 33.50
C LEU A 541 1.67 -11.50 32.52
N TRP A 542 2.93 -11.08 32.32
CA TRP A 542 3.91 -11.84 31.56
C TRP A 542 4.17 -13.24 32.16
N ALA A 543 4.33 -13.33 33.49
CA ALA A 543 4.49 -14.61 34.18
C ALA A 543 3.27 -15.53 34.02
N SER A 544 2.06 -14.93 33.98
CA SER A 544 0.79 -15.65 33.77
C SER A 544 0.52 -16.05 32.31
N GLY A 545 1.37 -15.65 31.36
CA GLY A 545 1.18 -15.92 29.93
C GLY A 545 0.03 -15.16 29.27
N LYS A 546 -0.58 -14.19 29.96
CA LYS A 546 -1.69 -13.37 29.44
C LYS A 546 -1.16 -12.05 28.87
N PRO A 547 -1.59 -11.64 27.66
CA PRO A 547 -1.16 -10.36 27.08
C PRO A 547 -1.68 -9.17 27.92
N TYR A 548 -0.84 -8.16 28.09
CA TYR A 548 -1.19 -6.92 28.80
C TYR A 548 -2.14 -6.07 27.96
N ALA A 549 -3.43 -6.03 28.30
CA ALA A 549 -4.40 -5.11 27.71
C ALA A 549 -4.26 -3.74 28.37
N SER A 550 -3.79 -2.73 27.63
CA SER A 550 -3.82 -1.35 28.09
C SER A 550 -5.24 -0.78 27.92
N GLY A 551 -6.05 -0.85 28.98
CA GLY A 551 -7.32 -0.13 29.06
C GLY A 551 -8.56 -1.02 29.18
N GLN A 552 -8.83 -1.51 30.39
CA GLN A 552 -10.21 -1.74 30.84
C GLN A 552 -10.37 -1.06 32.20
N GLY A 553 -11.10 0.06 32.22
CA GLY A 553 -11.66 0.60 33.45
C GLY A 553 -12.72 -0.36 34.01
N PRO A 554 -13.02 -0.28 35.33
CA PRO A 554 -13.86 -1.26 35.99
C PRO A 554 -15.29 -1.23 35.44
N LYS A 555 -15.76 -2.39 34.96
CA LYS A 555 -17.19 -2.68 34.80
C LYS A 555 -17.79 -2.80 36.20
N GLY A 556 -18.47 -1.75 36.65
CA GLY A 556 -19.31 -1.74 37.83
C GLY A 556 -20.69 -1.22 37.45
N ALA A 557 -21.70 -2.04 37.69
CA ALA A 557 -23.10 -1.76 37.44
C ALA A 557 -23.60 -0.49 38.16
N VAL A 558 -24.41 0.32 37.49
CA VAL A 558 -25.51 1.05 38.13
C VAL A 558 -26.70 1.08 37.16
N VAL A 559 -27.74 0.33 37.52
CA VAL A 559 -29.11 0.55 37.09
C VAL A 559 -29.58 1.85 37.75
N TYR A 560 -30.01 2.84 36.97
CA TYR A 560 -31.05 3.77 37.42
C TYR A 560 -32.02 3.96 36.27
N GLY A 561 -33.25 3.51 36.49
CA GLY A 561 -34.40 3.90 35.69
C GLY A 561 -34.87 5.28 36.09
N ARG A 562 -35.04 6.15 35.11
CA ARG A 562 -36.31 6.80 34.76
C ARG A 562 -36.16 7.49 33.41
#